data_AF-M5U2Q8-F1
#
_entry.id   AF-M5U2Q8-F1
#
_cell.length_a   1.000
_cell.length_b   1.000
_cell.length_c   1.000
_cell.angle_alpha   90.00
_cell.angle_beta   90.00
_cell.angle_gamma   90.00
#
_symmetry.space_group_name_H-M   'P 1'
#
loop_
_entity.id
_entity.type
_entity.pdbx_description
1 polymer ?
#
loop_
_entity_poly.entity_id
_entity_poly.type
_entity_poly.pdbx_seq_one_letter_code
_entity_poly.pdbx_strand_id
1 'polypeptide(L)'
;MTRNVNRKRSHHRTSPTLRLETLESRRLLAVAAFESELLVDNNGVPGEVIVDNTVTAGETFFLRVTTQEFDPMRYGLQSVGVDIEWDASLLDVVEEDFVLESVITANLPVLQKGTLDQASGTIEGLSGTSLSALGAGRPIGNAVPETFVLIRMRAGDEAGVAELDLQKGSAKTITAPTASLGERHLDFDSETITIVAPASESETPIESTPNPIPSEPDAEESPDAPVEEPAASVEEPVAAEPEEILPQETLSVEPEETIEPETGGQEIDTPVVELPVETPVEEVAPSDPSDDVLDASLPAEEAFEEPSEVTSENTEPTESNQEQADAVDEVMSFDFNGDGIFDLADFGLMNAQASSDANATSVEVESAVEHAEPMVSDEHKTAEPEVELLAPCIAIPAIGDVAATEQWLDEFAKAWLADSDARAQRREESLLF
;
A
#
# COMPACT_ATOMS: atom_id res chain seq x y z
N MET A 1 35.23 -69.51 -10.20
CA MET A 1 33.76 -69.47 -10.42
C MET A 1 33.15 -68.52 -9.39
N THR A 2 33.02 -67.24 -9.74
CA THR A 2 32.46 -66.20 -8.86
C THR A 2 31.24 -65.62 -9.57
N ARG A 3 30.07 -65.76 -8.94
CA ARG A 3 28.78 -65.31 -9.47
C ARG A 3 28.61 -63.82 -9.21
N ASN A 4 28.49 -63.04 -10.29
CA ASN A 4 28.01 -61.66 -10.24
C ASN A 4 26.51 -61.65 -9.97
N VAL A 5 26.09 -61.02 -8.87
CA VAL A 5 24.70 -60.77 -8.53
C VAL A 5 24.36 -59.34 -8.92
N ASN A 6 23.66 -59.18 -10.04
CA ASN A 6 23.21 -57.90 -10.54
C ASN A 6 21.92 -57.50 -9.81
N ARG A 7 22.02 -56.61 -8.81
CA ARG A 7 20.85 -56.05 -8.12
C ARG A 7 20.27 -54.90 -8.95
N LYS A 8 19.14 -55.16 -9.61
CA LYS A 8 18.32 -54.13 -10.25
C LYS A 8 17.80 -53.16 -9.18
N ARG A 9 18.18 -51.89 -9.28
CA ARG A 9 17.64 -50.79 -8.48
C ARG A 9 16.17 -50.60 -8.86
N SER A 10 15.28 -50.69 -7.89
CA SER A 10 13.85 -50.39 -8.06
C SER A 10 13.65 -48.89 -8.22
N HIS A 11 12.95 -48.47 -9.26
CA HIS A 11 12.48 -47.10 -9.44
C HIS A 11 11.62 -46.69 -8.24
N HIS A 12 12.11 -45.77 -7.40
CA HIS A 12 11.27 -45.05 -6.45
C HIS A 12 10.28 -44.21 -7.25
N ARG A 13 9.00 -44.57 -7.18
CA ARG A 13 7.93 -43.66 -7.54
C ARG A 13 7.93 -42.54 -6.52
N THR A 14 8.23 -41.33 -6.96
CA THR A 14 7.89 -40.10 -6.26
C THR A 14 6.39 -40.12 -6.02
N SER A 15 6.01 -40.41 -4.77
CA SER A 15 4.63 -40.32 -4.35
C SER A 15 4.32 -38.83 -4.27
N PRO A 16 3.23 -38.32 -4.86
CA PRO A 16 2.81 -36.95 -4.63
C PRO A 16 2.45 -36.84 -3.15
N THR A 17 3.35 -36.26 -2.37
CA THR A 17 3.04 -35.82 -1.02
C THR A 17 1.98 -34.74 -1.16
N LEU A 18 0.73 -35.09 -0.88
CA LEU A 18 -0.32 -34.13 -0.60
C LEU A 18 0.13 -33.36 0.64
N ARG A 19 0.75 -32.21 0.43
CA ARG A 19 1.17 -31.31 1.51
C ARG A 19 -0.09 -30.67 2.07
N LEU A 20 -0.47 -31.06 3.27
CA LEU A 20 -1.52 -30.37 4.03
C LEU A 20 -1.19 -28.88 4.24
N GLU A 21 0.10 -28.52 4.14
CA GLU A 21 0.61 -27.13 4.07
C GLU A 21 -0.01 -26.30 2.94
N THR A 22 -0.59 -26.92 1.91
CA THR A 22 -1.24 -26.21 0.80
C THR A 22 -2.73 -25.95 1.04
N LEU A 23 -3.31 -26.46 2.14
CA LEU A 23 -4.73 -26.28 2.47
C LEU A 23 -4.97 -25.39 3.69
N GLU A 24 -3.97 -25.17 4.54
CA GLU A 24 -4.01 -24.06 5.50
C GLU A 24 -3.63 -22.79 4.74
N SER A 25 -4.59 -21.86 4.62
CA SER A 25 -4.37 -20.56 3.99
C SER A 25 -3.14 -19.92 4.66
N ARG A 26 -2.06 -19.69 3.90
CA ARG A 26 -0.80 -19.10 4.40
C ARG A 26 -1.04 -17.81 5.17
N ARG A 27 -2.11 -17.10 4.84
CA ARG A 27 -2.71 -16.02 5.62
C ARG A 27 -2.78 -16.26 7.13
N LEU A 28 -3.06 -17.48 7.60
CA LEU A 28 -3.16 -17.78 9.03
C LEU A 28 -1.80 -17.75 9.75
N LEU A 29 -0.70 -17.86 9.00
CA LEU A 29 0.67 -17.81 9.52
C LEU A 29 1.36 -16.47 9.19
N ALA A 30 0.79 -15.70 8.26
CA ALA A 30 1.32 -14.40 7.87
C ALA A 30 1.10 -13.34 8.96
N VAL A 31 2.09 -12.47 9.13
CA VAL A 31 1.98 -11.26 9.95
C VAL A 31 1.29 -10.15 9.16
N ALA A 32 1.51 -10.10 7.84
CA ALA A 32 0.80 -9.20 6.96
C ALA A 32 0.43 -9.87 5.63
N ALA A 33 -0.65 -9.43 5.00
CA ALA A 33 -1.09 -9.86 3.69
C ALA A 33 -1.26 -8.67 2.74
N PHE A 34 -1.10 -8.95 1.45
CA PHE A 34 -1.36 -8.05 0.34
C PHE A 34 -2.37 -8.70 -0.59
N GLU A 35 -3.48 -8.01 -0.85
CA GLU A 35 -4.60 -8.52 -1.63
C GLU A 35 -4.89 -7.58 -2.79
N SER A 36 -5.16 -8.12 -3.98
CA SER A 36 -5.63 -7.36 -5.12
C SER A 36 -7.15 -7.38 -5.20
N GLU A 37 -7.72 -6.26 -5.64
CA GLU A 37 -9.14 -6.13 -5.92
C GLU A 37 -9.32 -5.27 -7.17
N LEU A 38 -10.24 -5.67 -8.05
CA LEU A 38 -10.59 -4.89 -9.23
C LEU A 38 -11.76 -3.96 -8.90
N LEU A 39 -11.67 -2.70 -9.32
CA LEU A 39 -12.74 -1.71 -9.18
C LEU A 39 -13.17 -1.18 -10.55
N VAL A 40 -14.46 -0.91 -10.70
CA VAL A 40 -15.01 -0.26 -11.90
C VAL A 40 -14.35 1.10 -12.10
N ASP A 41 -13.99 1.42 -13.35
CA ASP A 41 -13.54 2.77 -13.70
C ASP A 41 -14.72 3.66 -14.12
N ASN A 42 -15.08 4.61 -13.25
CA ASN A 42 -16.13 5.59 -13.51
C ASN A 42 -15.57 6.89 -14.11
N ASN A 43 -14.94 6.81 -15.28
CA ASN A 43 -14.31 7.94 -15.98
C ASN A 43 -13.11 8.55 -15.23
N GLY A 44 -12.19 7.71 -14.78
CA GLY A 44 -11.00 8.08 -14.02
C GLY A 44 -11.20 8.11 -12.50
N VAL A 45 -12.34 7.63 -12.00
CA VAL A 45 -12.64 7.56 -10.56
C VAL A 45 -12.94 6.12 -10.17
N PRO A 46 -12.29 5.55 -9.14
CA PRO A 46 -12.55 4.19 -8.69
C PRO A 46 -13.99 4.04 -8.19
N GLY A 47 -14.68 3.01 -8.68
CA GLY A 47 -16.06 2.67 -8.41
C GLY A 47 -16.23 1.48 -7.46
N GLU A 48 -17.27 0.68 -7.73
CA GLU A 48 -17.58 -0.54 -6.98
C GLU A 48 -16.59 -1.68 -7.31
N VAL A 49 -16.49 -2.65 -6.42
CA VAL A 49 -15.65 -3.85 -6.60
C VAL A 49 -16.25 -4.77 -7.65
N ILE A 50 -15.41 -5.28 -8.55
CA ILE A 50 -15.73 -6.29 -9.56
C ILE A 50 -15.52 -7.67 -8.93
N VAL A 51 -16.61 -8.28 -8.44
CA VAL A 51 -16.54 -9.47 -7.55
C VAL A 51 -16.11 -10.77 -8.24
N ASP A 52 -16.30 -10.87 -9.55
CA ASP A 52 -15.99 -12.06 -10.35
C ASP A 52 -14.74 -11.89 -11.23
N ASN A 53 -13.97 -10.82 -10.99
CA ASN A 53 -12.76 -10.45 -11.73
C ASN A 53 -12.95 -10.49 -13.24
N THR A 54 -14.17 -10.15 -13.69
CA THR A 54 -14.52 -10.16 -15.10
C THR A 54 -14.59 -8.73 -15.61
N VAL A 55 -13.76 -8.43 -16.61
CA VAL A 55 -13.70 -7.12 -17.27
C VAL A 55 -13.99 -7.27 -18.77
N THR A 56 -14.49 -6.22 -19.41
CA THR A 56 -14.72 -6.24 -20.86
C THR A 56 -13.45 -5.86 -21.61
N ALA A 57 -13.14 -6.54 -22.70
CA ALA A 57 -12.05 -6.20 -23.59
C ALA A 57 -12.16 -4.74 -24.07
N GLY A 58 -11.05 -4.01 -23.99
CA GLY A 58 -10.93 -2.59 -24.32
C GLY A 58 -11.31 -1.62 -23.20
N GLU A 59 -11.98 -2.08 -22.13
CA GLU A 59 -12.37 -1.22 -20.99
C GLU A 59 -11.23 -0.98 -20.01
N THR A 60 -11.34 0.13 -19.28
CA THR A 60 -10.46 0.46 -18.17
C THR A 60 -11.07 0.06 -16.84
N PHE A 61 -10.22 -0.22 -15.86
CA PHE A 61 -10.58 -0.56 -14.49
C PHE A 61 -9.46 -0.08 -13.55
N PHE A 62 -9.69 -0.13 -12.24
CA PHE A 62 -8.63 0.10 -11.26
C PHE A 62 -8.23 -1.20 -10.59
N LEU A 63 -6.93 -1.46 -10.52
CA LEU A 63 -6.32 -2.43 -9.62
C LEU A 63 -6.05 -1.74 -8.30
N ARG A 64 -6.72 -2.18 -7.23
CA ARG A 64 -6.43 -1.77 -5.86
C ARG A 64 -5.64 -2.87 -5.18
N VAL A 65 -4.44 -2.55 -4.67
CA VAL A 65 -3.73 -3.44 -3.75
C VAL A 65 -3.95 -2.92 -2.33
N THR A 66 -4.55 -3.76 -1.50
CA THR A 66 -4.72 -3.49 -0.08
C THR A 66 -3.67 -4.23 0.72
N THR A 67 -3.41 -3.76 1.94
CA THR A 67 -2.57 -4.45 2.90
C THR A 67 -3.23 -4.51 4.26
N GLN A 68 -3.01 -5.62 4.95
CA GLN A 68 -3.49 -5.86 6.29
C GLN A 68 -2.39 -6.52 7.13
N GLU A 69 -2.18 -6.01 8.32
CA GLU A 69 -1.25 -6.47 9.34
C GLU A 69 -2.08 -7.06 10.49
N PHE A 70 -1.75 -8.28 10.91
CA PHE A 70 -2.61 -9.11 11.76
C PHE A 70 -2.11 -9.27 13.20
N ASP A 71 -0.88 -8.87 13.52
CA ASP A 71 -0.30 -9.00 14.86
C ASP A 71 -0.84 -7.89 15.77
N PRO A 72 -1.61 -8.21 16.82
CA PRO A 72 -2.20 -7.22 17.71
C PRO A 72 -1.18 -6.44 18.55
N MET A 73 0.10 -6.86 18.55
CA MET A 73 1.20 -6.12 19.20
C MET A 73 1.81 -5.08 18.27
N ARG A 74 1.33 -4.99 17.03
CA ARG A 74 1.75 -4.04 16.00
C ARG A 74 0.58 -3.13 15.65
N TYR A 75 0.91 -2.05 14.96
CA TYR A 75 0.04 -0.92 14.67
C TYR A 75 0.06 -0.63 13.17
N GLY A 76 0.11 -1.68 12.34
CA GLY A 76 0.20 -1.56 10.89
C GLY A 76 1.62 -1.50 10.33
N LEU A 77 1.68 -1.31 9.01
CA LEU A 77 2.90 -1.26 8.21
C LEU A 77 3.33 0.20 8.03
N GLN A 78 4.50 0.53 8.57
CA GLN A 78 5.11 1.85 8.38
C GLN A 78 5.84 1.98 7.05
N SER A 79 6.26 0.86 6.46
CA SER A 79 6.91 0.80 5.16
C SER A 79 6.47 -0.48 4.44
N VAL A 80 6.22 -0.38 3.13
CA VAL A 80 5.73 -1.46 2.28
C VAL A 80 6.60 -1.55 1.04
N GLY A 81 6.87 -2.78 0.59
CA GLY A 81 7.55 -3.08 -0.67
C GLY A 81 6.89 -4.26 -1.37
N VAL A 82 6.31 -4.01 -2.55
CA VAL A 82 5.60 -5.00 -3.37
C VAL A 82 6.10 -4.87 -4.81
N ASP A 83 6.26 -5.99 -5.49
CA ASP A 83 6.40 -6.03 -6.95
C ASP A 83 5.07 -6.56 -7.53
N ILE A 84 4.67 -6.05 -8.69
CA ILE A 84 3.44 -6.44 -9.37
C ILE A 84 3.80 -6.97 -10.76
N GLU A 85 3.33 -8.16 -11.10
CA GLU A 85 3.50 -8.77 -12.41
C GLU A 85 2.11 -9.06 -13.01
N TRP A 86 1.93 -8.85 -14.32
CA TRP A 86 0.70 -9.16 -15.04
C TRP A 86 0.98 -9.63 -16.46
N ASP A 87 -0.03 -10.25 -17.09
CA ASP A 87 0.04 -10.61 -18.51
C ASP A 87 0.01 -9.35 -19.42
N ALA A 88 1.20 -8.87 -19.81
CA ALA A 88 1.39 -7.72 -20.69
C ALA A 88 0.74 -7.86 -22.08
N SER A 89 0.38 -9.07 -22.50
CA SER A 89 -0.31 -9.27 -23.78
C SER A 89 -1.80 -8.96 -23.71
N LEU A 90 -2.36 -8.95 -22.50
CA LEU A 90 -3.78 -8.79 -22.24
C LEU A 90 -4.12 -7.57 -21.37
N LEU A 91 -3.18 -7.03 -20.61
CA LEU A 91 -3.40 -5.90 -19.71
C LEU A 91 -2.34 -4.82 -19.90
N ASP A 92 -2.77 -3.57 -19.80
CA ASP A 92 -1.94 -2.38 -19.98
C ASP A 92 -2.14 -1.38 -18.82
N VAL A 93 -1.12 -0.62 -18.41
CA VAL A 93 -1.27 0.47 -17.43
C VAL A 93 -1.58 1.75 -18.21
N VAL A 94 -2.61 2.50 -17.79
CA VAL A 94 -3.14 3.63 -18.58
C VAL A 94 -2.31 4.90 -18.38
N GLU A 95 -1.64 5.05 -17.25
CA GLU A 95 -0.88 6.26 -16.90
C GLU A 95 0.44 6.38 -17.67
N GLU A 96 0.46 7.23 -18.72
CA GLU A 96 1.65 7.48 -19.54
C GLU A 96 2.88 7.97 -18.74
N ASP A 97 2.67 8.78 -17.70
CA ASP A 97 3.75 9.39 -16.90
C ASP A 97 4.03 8.67 -15.56
N PHE A 98 3.35 7.54 -15.29
CA PHE A 98 3.43 6.73 -14.05
C PHE A 98 3.91 7.49 -12.80
N VAL A 99 3.07 8.40 -12.30
CA VAL A 99 3.41 9.30 -11.17
C VAL A 99 3.10 8.62 -9.84
N LEU A 100 4.15 8.28 -9.09
CA LEU A 100 4.05 7.51 -7.83
C LEU A 100 3.14 8.16 -6.79
N GLU A 101 3.12 9.50 -6.67
CA GLU A 101 2.27 10.20 -5.69
C GLU A 101 0.77 10.04 -5.96
N SER A 102 0.41 9.68 -7.20
CA SER A 102 -0.98 9.40 -7.58
C SER A 102 -1.36 7.92 -7.43
N VAL A 103 -0.36 7.03 -7.44
CA VAL A 103 -0.53 5.58 -7.37
C VAL A 103 -0.43 5.08 -5.93
N ILE A 104 0.55 5.56 -5.17
CA ILE A 104 0.82 5.15 -3.79
C ILE A 104 -0.01 6.01 -2.83
N THR A 105 -0.59 5.38 -1.81
CA THR A 105 -1.34 6.04 -0.76
C THR A 105 -0.57 7.19 -0.11
N ALA A 106 -1.26 8.32 0.12
CA ALA A 106 -0.68 9.49 0.81
C ALA A 106 -0.28 9.22 2.27
N ASN A 107 -0.68 8.08 2.84
CA ASN A 107 -0.24 7.63 4.16
C ASN A 107 1.23 7.20 4.19
N LEU A 108 1.82 6.86 3.04
CA LEU A 108 3.22 6.47 2.89
C LEU A 108 3.97 7.46 1.95
N PRO A 109 4.07 8.75 2.33
CA PRO A 109 4.50 9.82 1.42
C PRO A 109 6.02 9.91 1.22
N VAL A 110 6.82 9.17 2.00
CA VAL A 110 8.28 9.30 2.02
C VAL A 110 8.92 8.09 1.35
N LEU A 111 10.06 8.32 0.69
CA LEU A 111 10.83 7.27 -0.01
C LEU A 111 9.98 6.45 -1.00
N GLN A 112 9.04 7.11 -1.68
CA GLN A 112 8.26 6.47 -2.72
C GLN A 112 9.18 6.04 -3.88
N LYS A 113 9.07 4.79 -4.30
CA LYS A 113 9.81 4.23 -5.44
C LYS A 113 8.90 3.26 -6.21
N GLY A 114 9.26 3.02 -7.46
CA GLY A 114 8.61 2.07 -8.35
C GLY A 114 9.05 2.33 -9.79
N THR A 115 9.26 1.28 -10.57
CA THR A 115 9.59 1.36 -11.99
C THR A 115 8.60 0.55 -12.80
N LEU A 116 7.84 1.21 -13.66
CA LEU A 116 6.92 0.56 -14.61
C LEU A 116 7.69 0.08 -15.84
N ASP A 117 7.58 -1.20 -16.16
CA ASP A 117 7.96 -1.75 -17.45
C ASP A 117 6.73 -2.38 -18.13
N GLN A 118 6.10 -1.58 -18.98
CA GLN A 118 4.89 -1.96 -19.69
C GLN A 118 5.10 -3.15 -20.64
N ALA A 119 6.31 -3.31 -21.18
CA ALA A 119 6.59 -4.34 -22.17
C ALA A 119 6.74 -5.73 -21.54
N SER A 120 7.24 -5.79 -20.30
CA SER A 120 7.33 -7.03 -19.53
C SER A 120 6.09 -7.28 -18.68
N GLY A 121 5.25 -6.26 -18.44
CA GLY A 121 4.09 -6.38 -17.58
C GLY A 121 4.46 -6.37 -16.12
N THR A 122 5.38 -5.48 -15.73
CA THR A 122 5.89 -5.44 -14.35
C THR A 122 5.92 -4.03 -13.79
N ILE A 123 5.71 -3.92 -12.47
CA ILE A 123 6.11 -2.77 -11.66
C ILE A 123 7.06 -3.30 -10.58
N GLU A 124 8.34 -2.93 -10.69
CA GLU A 124 9.38 -3.35 -9.74
C GLU A 124 9.65 -2.27 -8.69
N GLY A 125 9.89 -2.69 -7.46
CA GLY A 125 10.28 -1.86 -6.33
C GLY A 125 9.19 -0.90 -5.85
N LEU A 126 7.91 -1.23 -6.05
CA LEU A 126 6.80 -0.36 -5.64
C LEU A 126 6.77 -0.27 -4.11
N SER A 127 7.10 0.90 -3.59
CA SER A 127 7.31 1.07 -2.16
C SER A 127 7.04 2.48 -1.68
N GLY A 128 6.70 2.60 -0.39
CA GLY A 128 6.49 3.87 0.29
C GLY A 128 6.67 3.71 1.78
N THR A 129 6.97 4.81 2.47
CA THR A 129 7.24 4.83 3.91
C THR A 129 6.51 5.99 4.59
N SER A 130 6.06 5.75 5.81
CA SER A 130 5.61 6.76 6.76
C SER A 130 6.71 7.04 7.80
N LEU A 131 6.84 8.31 8.18
CA LEU A 131 7.70 8.76 9.26
C LEU A 131 6.83 9.49 10.28
N SER A 132 6.04 8.74 11.05
CA SER A 132 5.08 9.32 12.00
C SER A 132 5.72 10.23 13.05
N ALA A 133 6.97 9.96 13.47
CA ALA A 133 7.68 10.84 14.40
C ALA A 133 7.98 12.23 13.81
N LEU A 134 7.98 12.36 12.48
CA LEU A 134 8.14 13.62 11.75
C LEU A 134 6.82 14.16 11.19
N GLY A 135 5.69 13.51 11.51
CA GLY A 135 4.36 13.89 10.99
C GLY A 135 4.16 13.62 9.50
N ALA A 136 5.03 12.82 8.86
CA ALA A 136 4.92 12.49 7.44
C ALA A 136 4.21 11.14 7.26
N GLY A 137 2.89 11.19 7.09
CA GLY A 137 2.07 9.99 6.90
C GLY A 137 1.84 9.17 8.17
N ARG A 138 1.31 7.96 8.00
CA ARG A 138 1.00 7.01 9.08
C ARG A 138 1.14 5.55 8.60
N PRO A 139 1.36 4.60 9.52
CA PRO A 139 1.23 3.20 9.20
C PRO A 139 -0.16 2.87 8.63
N ILE A 140 -0.22 1.86 7.77
CA ILE A 140 -1.44 1.39 7.11
C ILE A 140 -1.70 -0.08 7.47
N GLY A 141 -2.95 -0.49 7.39
CA GLY A 141 -3.32 -1.90 7.45
C GLY A 141 -3.44 -2.47 8.86
N ASN A 142 -3.57 -1.64 9.90
CA ASN A 142 -3.64 -2.14 11.29
C ASN A 142 -4.94 -2.92 11.53
N ALA A 143 -4.88 -4.25 11.53
CA ALA A 143 -5.97 -5.19 11.71
C ALA A 143 -7.14 -5.08 10.68
N VAL A 144 -7.14 -4.07 9.81
CA VAL A 144 -8.15 -3.80 8.78
C VAL A 144 -7.43 -3.55 7.46
N PRO A 145 -7.90 -4.11 6.33
CA PRO A 145 -7.34 -3.82 5.02
C PRO A 145 -7.38 -2.33 4.70
N GLU A 146 -6.24 -1.78 4.27
CA GLU A 146 -6.13 -0.41 3.79
C GLU A 146 -5.43 -0.37 2.43
N THR A 147 -5.84 0.56 1.56
CA THR A 147 -5.22 0.74 0.25
C THR A 147 -3.74 1.14 0.38
N PHE A 148 -2.87 0.33 -0.20
CA PHE A 148 -1.47 0.67 -0.44
C PHE A 148 -1.32 1.39 -1.77
N VAL A 149 -1.77 0.77 -2.87
CA VAL A 149 -1.69 1.33 -4.22
C VAL A 149 -3.00 1.21 -4.99
N LEU A 150 -3.21 2.15 -5.90
CA LEU A 150 -4.33 2.18 -6.82
C LEU A 150 -3.81 2.52 -8.21
N ILE A 151 -3.93 1.58 -9.15
CA ILE A 151 -3.37 1.68 -10.51
C ILE A 151 -4.53 1.58 -11.51
N ARG A 152 -4.58 2.46 -12.52
CA ARG A 152 -5.58 2.33 -13.58
C ARG A 152 -5.03 1.46 -14.70
N MET A 153 -5.75 0.38 -14.99
CA MET A 153 -5.39 -0.58 -16.01
C MET A 153 -6.41 -0.57 -17.14
N ARG A 154 -6.01 -1.07 -18.30
CA ARG A 154 -6.86 -1.32 -19.46
C ARG A 154 -6.76 -2.79 -19.85
N ALA A 155 -7.91 -3.42 -20.05
CA ALA A 155 -7.98 -4.72 -20.70
C ALA A 155 -7.74 -4.55 -22.21
N GLY A 156 -6.91 -5.42 -22.78
CA GLY A 156 -6.63 -5.48 -24.21
C GLY A 156 -7.91 -5.71 -25.03
N ASP A 157 -7.79 -5.58 -26.35
CA ASP A 157 -8.94 -5.69 -27.26
C ASP A 157 -9.37 -7.16 -27.49
N GLU A 158 -8.60 -8.12 -26.99
CA GLU A 158 -8.87 -9.57 -27.12
C GLU A 158 -9.46 -10.15 -25.84
N ALA A 159 -10.45 -11.03 -25.99
CA ALA A 159 -10.98 -11.82 -24.87
C ALA A 159 -9.97 -12.90 -24.47
N GLY A 160 -9.85 -13.15 -23.16
CA GLY A 160 -8.80 -14.02 -22.63
C GLY A 160 -8.88 -14.19 -21.12
N VAL A 161 -7.83 -14.78 -20.57
CA VAL A 161 -7.63 -14.93 -19.14
C VAL A 161 -6.23 -14.44 -18.85
N ALA A 162 -6.12 -13.38 -18.06
CA ALA A 162 -4.85 -12.78 -17.66
C ALA A 162 -4.51 -13.20 -16.23
N GLU A 163 -3.23 -13.41 -15.95
CA GLU A 163 -2.71 -13.63 -14.60
C GLU A 163 -2.16 -12.31 -14.06
N LEU A 164 -2.33 -12.11 -12.75
CA LEU A 164 -1.78 -11.00 -11.98
C LEU A 164 -1.20 -11.55 -10.68
N ASP A 165 0.07 -11.25 -10.42
CA ASP A 165 0.80 -11.76 -9.27
C ASP A 165 1.38 -10.62 -8.45
N LEU A 166 1.13 -10.66 -7.15
CA LEU A 166 1.82 -9.81 -6.17
C LEU A 166 3.02 -10.58 -5.62
N GLN A 167 4.15 -9.90 -5.47
CA GLN A 167 5.37 -10.50 -4.96
C GLN A 167 6.08 -9.57 -3.97
N LYS A 168 6.99 -10.13 -3.18
CA LYS A 168 7.82 -9.33 -2.29
C LYS A 168 8.75 -8.45 -3.11
N GLY A 169 8.63 -7.14 -2.92
CA GLY A 169 9.53 -6.20 -3.58
C GLY A 169 10.92 -6.12 -2.97
N SER A 170 11.81 -5.41 -3.66
CA SER A 170 13.18 -5.15 -3.18
C SER A 170 13.22 -4.30 -1.90
N ALA A 171 12.21 -3.46 -1.67
CA ALA A 171 12.07 -2.70 -0.43
C ALA A 171 11.58 -3.58 0.72
N LYS A 172 12.10 -3.32 1.93
CA LYS A 172 11.68 -4.05 3.13
C LYS A 172 10.25 -3.63 3.52
N THR A 173 9.45 -4.62 3.92
CA THR A 173 8.19 -4.35 4.63
C THR A 173 8.47 -4.25 6.12
N ILE A 174 8.07 -3.14 6.76
CA ILE A 174 8.37 -2.85 8.16
C ILE A 174 7.11 -2.42 8.89
N THR A 175 6.93 -2.91 10.11
CA THR A 175 5.77 -2.61 10.96
C THR A 175 6.03 -1.43 11.90
N ALA A 176 4.99 -0.94 12.56
CA ALA A 176 5.08 -0.09 13.75
C ALA A 176 4.65 -0.90 15.00
N PRO A 177 5.44 -1.04 16.08
CA PRO A 177 6.83 -0.58 16.22
C PRO A 177 7.75 -1.28 15.20
N THR A 178 8.91 -0.64 14.95
CA THR A 178 9.86 -1.01 13.89
C THR A 178 10.31 -2.46 14.02
N ALA A 179 9.89 -3.28 13.07
CA ALA A 179 10.41 -4.62 12.85
C ALA A 179 10.25 -4.99 11.38
N SER A 180 11.33 -5.48 10.76
CA SER A 180 11.31 -5.91 9.36
C SER A 180 10.67 -7.29 9.24
N LEU A 181 9.77 -7.44 8.28
CA LEU A 181 9.10 -8.70 7.97
C LEU A 181 9.85 -9.41 6.83
N GLY A 182 10.41 -10.58 7.15
CA GLY A 182 10.88 -11.52 6.14
C GLY A 182 9.73 -12.12 5.32
N GLU A 183 10.05 -12.69 4.15
CA GLU A 183 9.06 -13.22 3.18
C GLU A 183 8.11 -14.26 3.78
N ARG A 184 8.61 -15.12 4.68
CA ARG A 184 7.80 -16.11 5.41
C ARG A 184 6.69 -15.53 6.28
N HIS A 185 6.73 -14.22 6.56
CA HIS A 185 5.71 -13.51 7.35
C HIS A 185 4.75 -12.71 6.48
N LEU A 186 4.93 -12.74 5.17
CA LEU A 186 4.12 -12.00 4.20
C LEU A 186 3.31 -12.99 3.38
N ASP A 187 2.07 -12.65 3.10
CA ASP A 187 1.21 -13.34 2.15
C ASP A 187 0.93 -12.39 0.99
N PHE A 188 1.09 -12.86 -0.24
CA PHE A 188 0.84 -12.09 -1.45
C PHE A 188 -0.19 -12.82 -2.29
N ASP A 189 -1.17 -12.08 -2.76
CA ASP A 189 -2.24 -12.60 -3.60
C ASP A 189 -1.79 -12.86 -5.04
N SER A 190 -2.51 -13.76 -5.69
CA SER A 190 -2.36 -14.12 -7.10
C SER A 190 -3.76 -14.29 -7.66
N GLU A 191 -4.06 -13.52 -8.70
CA GLU A 191 -5.40 -13.34 -9.20
C GLU A 191 -5.50 -13.65 -10.69
N THR A 192 -6.64 -14.21 -11.08
CA THR A 192 -6.96 -14.48 -12.48
C THR A 192 -8.06 -13.53 -12.92
N ILE A 193 -7.80 -12.76 -13.97
CA ILE A 193 -8.73 -11.78 -14.53
C ILE A 193 -9.32 -12.35 -15.81
N THR A 194 -10.65 -12.46 -15.87
CA THR A 194 -11.36 -12.93 -17.06
C THR A 194 -11.72 -11.75 -17.95
N ILE A 195 -11.21 -11.72 -19.18
CA ILE A 195 -11.52 -10.67 -20.14
C ILE A 195 -12.57 -11.20 -21.12
N VAL A 196 -13.76 -10.60 -21.13
CA VAL A 196 -14.86 -10.99 -22.03
C VAL A 196 -14.92 -10.06 -23.23
N ALA A 197 -15.33 -10.60 -24.39
CA ALA A 197 -15.55 -9.78 -25.57
C ALA A 197 -16.64 -8.72 -25.28
N PRO A 198 -16.53 -7.50 -25.85
CA PRO A 198 -17.58 -6.51 -25.72
C PRO A 198 -18.89 -7.12 -26.19
N ALA A 199 -19.93 -6.96 -25.38
CA ALA A 199 -21.27 -7.37 -25.77
C ALA A 199 -21.56 -6.67 -27.09
N SER A 200 -21.51 -7.42 -28.19
CA SER A 200 -21.85 -6.87 -29.49
C SER A 200 -23.27 -6.36 -29.33
N GLU A 201 -23.43 -5.03 -29.38
CA GLU A 201 -24.74 -4.40 -29.37
C GLU A 201 -25.53 -5.17 -30.42
N SER A 202 -26.44 -6.02 -29.96
CA SER A 202 -27.21 -6.84 -30.87
C SER A 202 -27.98 -5.83 -31.68
N GLU A 203 -27.52 -5.61 -32.92
CA GLU A 203 -28.19 -4.75 -33.87
C GLU A 203 -29.65 -5.16 -33.77
N THR A 204 -30.47 -4.33 -33.14
CA THR A 204 -31.89 -4.63 -32.94
C THR A 204 -32.38 -4.97 -34.34
N PRO A 205 -32.83 -6.21 -34.59
CA PRO A 205 -33.14 -6.65 -35.94
C PRO A 205 -34.12 -5.63 -36.48
N ILE A 206 -33.66 -4.87 -37.46
CA ILE A 206 -34.39 -3.74 -38.04
C ILE A 206 -35.73 -4.33 -38.43
N GLU A 207 -36.76 -4.02 -37.66
CA GLU A 207 -38.09 -4.55 -37.85
C GLU A 207 -38.48 -4.11 -39.26
N SER A 208 -38.43 -5.09 -40.17
CA SER A 208 -38.64 -4.87 -41.59
C SER A 208 -40.04 -4.30 -41.71
N THR A 209 -40.09 -2.99 -41.95
CA THR A 209 -41.34 -2.24 -42.03
C THR A 209 -42.22 -2.95 -43.06
N PRO A 210 -43.39 -3.49 -42.67
CA PRO A 210 -44.26 -4.11 -43.63
C PRO A 210 -44.68 -3.04 -44.64
N ASN A 211 -44.47 -3.38 -45.92
CA ASN A 211 -44.91 -2.65 -47.11
C ASN A 211 -46.10 -1.69 -46.86
N PRO A 212 -46.01 -0.41 -47.23
CA PRO A 212 -47.16 0.47 -47.22
C PRO A 212 -48.19 -0.04 -48.24
N ILE A 213 -49.34 -0.51 -47.73
CA ILE A 213 -50.53 -0.78 -48.53
C ILE A 213 -51.03 0.57 -49.11
N PRO A 214 -51.44 0.62 -50.39
CA PRO A 214 -51.91 1.85 -51.02
C PRO A 214 -53.27 2.32 -50.46
N SER A 215 -53.39 3.63 -50.34
CA SER A 215 -54.49 4.49 -49.90
C SER A 215 -55.93 4.06 -50.18
N GLU A 216 -56.82 4.33 -49.22
CA GLU A 216 -58.21 4.78 -49.47
C GLU A 216 -58.46 6.12 -48.74
N PRO A 217 -59.15 7.09 -49.36
CA PRO A 217 -59.59 8.33 -48.73
C PRO A 217 -61.06 8.25 -48.25
N ASP A 218 -61.49 9.31 -47.55
CA ASP A 218 -62.88 9.63 -47.10
C ASP A 218 -63.30 8.96 -45.77
N ALA A 219 -63.99 9.60 -44.82
CA ALA A 219 -64.59 10.93 -44.71
C ALA A 219 -64.89 11.24 -43.23
N GLU A 220 -64.81 12.53 -42.91
CA GLU A 220 -65.63 13.37 -42.02
C GLU A 220 -66.19 12.92 -40.65
N GLU A 221 -66.16 13.93 -39.76
CA GLU A 221 -67.25 14.36 -38.84
C GLU A 221 -67.14 14.04 -37.33
N SER A 222 -66.59 15.04 -36.59
CA SER A 222 -67.00 15.69 -35.30
C SER A 222 -68.11 15.10 -34.39
N PRO A 223 -68.38 15.69 -33.20
CA PRO A 223 -67.56 15.93 -31.99
C PRO A 223 -68.32 15.46 -30.70
N ASP A 224 -67.92 15.98 -29.53
CA ASP A 224 -68.64 16.08 -28.23
C ASP A 224 -68.46 15.00 -27.13
N ALA A 225 -67.83 15.47 -26.03
CA ALA A 225 -68.36 15.52 -24.66
C ALA A 225 -67.51 14.87 -23.53
N PRO A 226 -67.57 15.42 -22.30
CA PRO A 226 -66.55 15.29 -21.24
C PRO A 226 -67.00 14.46 -20.03
N VAL A 227 -66.12 13.65 -19.44
CA VAL A 227 -66.35 12.86 -18.21
C VAL A 227 -64.95 12.49 -17.67
N GLU A 228 -64.53 12.51 -16.41
CA GLU A 228 -65.00 12.98 -15.10
C GLU A 228 -63.84 12.59 -14.13
N GLU A 229 -63.46 13.45 -13.19
CA GLU A 229 -62.52 13.12 -12.10
C GLU A 229 -63.09 12.01 -11.20
N PRO A 230 -62.23 11.31 -10.44
CA PRO A 230 -62.51 11.32 -9.01
C PRO A 230 -61.28 11.53 -8.11
N ALA A 231 -61.52 12.38 -7.11
CA ALA A 231 -60.73 12.59 -5.92
C ALA A 231 -60.90 11.48 -4.87
N ALA A 232 -59.83 11.18 -4.13
CA ALA A 232 -59.77 10.75 -2.72
C ALA A 232 -58.28 10.70 -2.34
N SER A 233 -57.70 11.65 -1.61
CA SER A 233 -57.89 12.02 -0.20
C SER A 233 -57.55 10.87 0.78
N VAL A 234 -56.29 10.83 1.24
CA VAL A 234 -55.88 10.20 2.51
C VAL A 234 -54.77 11.07 3.14
N GLU A 235 -54.88 11.20 4.46
CA GLU A 235 -54.37 12.23 5.36
C GLU A 235 -52.87 12.18 5.70
N GLU A 236 -52.39 13.38 6.06
CA GLU A 236 -51.27 13.76 6.93
C GLU A 236 -51.13 12.93 8.23
N PRO A 237 -49.94 12.88 8.87
CA PRO A 237 -49.56 14.01 9.74
C PRO A 237 -48.06 14.37 9.77
N VAL A 238 -47.84 15.70 9.70
CA VAL A 238 -47.00 16.54 10.56
C VAL A 238 -46.03 15.86 11.53
N ALA A 239 -44.73 16.08 11.32
CA ALA A 239 -43.78 16.44 12.38
C ALA A 239 -42.73 17.39 11.81
N ALA A 240 -42.74 18.63 12.31
CA ALA A 240 -41.87 19.71 11.93
C ALA A 240 -40.58 19.67 12.77
N GLU A 241 -39.42 19.77 12.11
CA GLU A 241 -38.21 20.30 12.72
C GLU A 241 -37.78 21.56 11.95
N PRO A 242 -37.39 22.64 12.65
CA PRO A 242 -37.11 23.92 12.01
C PRO A 242 -35.70 23.95 11.41
N GLU A 243 -35.63 24.30 10.13
CA GLU A 243 -34.39 24.74 9.48
C GLU A 243 -33.90 26.03 10.14
N GLU A 244 -32.77 25.92 10.82
CA GLU A 244 -32.00 27.04 11.34
C GLU A 244 -31.27 27.71 10.18
N ILE A 245 -31.87 28.79 9.65
CA ILE A 245 -31.28 29.67 8.66
C ILE A 245 -30.12 30.41 9.32
N LEU A 246 -28.89 29.95 9.09
CA LEU A 246 -27.68 30.69 9.40
C LEU A 246 -27.58 31.93 8.49
N PRO A 247 -27.26 33.12 9.03
CA PRO A 247 -27.09 34.32 8.23
C PRO A 247 -25.84 34.20 7.35
N GLN A 248 -26.01 34.45 6.06
CA GLN A 248 -24.90 34.67 5.13
C GLN A 248 -24.13 35.91 5.55
N GLU A 249 -22.94 35.73 6.12
CA GLU A 249 -21.95 36.80 6.24
C GLU A 249 -21.43 37.14 4.84
N THR A 250 -21.82 38.31 4.36
CA THR A 250 -21.21 38.96 3.20
C THR A 250 -19.77 39.34 3.57
N LEU A 251 -18.82 38.53 3.12
CA LEU A 251 -17.39 38.81 3.25
C LEU A 251 -17.04 39.96 2.29
N SER A 252 -16.91 41.15 2.88
CA SER A 252 -16.49 42.37 2.21
C SER A 252 -15.00 42.24 1.88
N VAL A 253 -14.69 42.02 0.60
CA VAL A 253 -13.33 42.02 0.07
C VAL A 253 -12.82 43.47 0.08
N GLU A 254 -11.91 43.78 1.00
CA GLU A 254 -11.10 44.99 0.96
C GLU A 254 -10.12 44.94 -0.23
N PRO A 255 -9.85 46.06 -0.92
CA PRO A 255 -8.92 46.09 -2.04
C PRO A 255 -7.47 45.92 -1.57
N GLU A 256 -6.74 45.07 -2.29
CA GLU A 256 -5.29 44.88 -2.18
C GLU A 256 -4.55 46.22 -2.17
N GLU A 257 -3.86 46.50 -1.07
CA GLU A 257 -2.87 47.57 -0.98
C GLU A 257 -1.61 47.12 -1.72
N THR A 258 -1.33 47.77 -2.85
CA THR A 258 -0.07 47.69 -3.58
C THR A 258 1.08 48.14 -2.67
N ILE A 259 1.86 47.19 -2.17
CA ILE A 259 3.12 47.47 -1.47
C ILE A 259 4.22 47.63 -2.53
N GLU A 260 4.70 48.86 -2.71
CA GLU A 260 5.92 49.17 -3.45
C GLU A 260 7.14 48.55 -2.74
N PRO A 261 8.10 47.93 -3.46
CA PRO A 261 9.32 47.44 -2.83
C PRO A 261 10.24 48.62 -2.51
N GLU A 262 10.35 48.97 -1.22
CA GLU A 262 11.44 49.81 -0.73
C GLU A 262 12.77 49.08 -0.85
N THR A 263 13.61 49.57 -1.75
CA THR A 263 15.05 49.35 -1.80
C THR A 263 15.72 49.84 -0.52
N GLY A 264 15.85 48.97 0.47
CA GLY A 264 16.69 49.14 1.66
C GLY A 264 17.90 48.21 1.59
N GLY A 265 19.05 48.74 1.15
CA GLY A 265 20.32 48.01 1.15
C GLY A 265 20.80 47.70 2.57
N GLN A 266 21.08 46.43 2.82
CA GLN A 266 21.86 45.99 3.97
C GLN A 266 23.04 45.16 3.46
N GLU A 267 24.23 45.75 3.49
CA GLU A 267 25.50 45.06 3.25
C GLU A 267 25.66 43.97 4.32
N ILE A 268 25.59 42.71 3.89
CA ILE A 268 25.99 41.56 4.70
C ILE A 268 27.39 41.18 4.23
N ASP A 269 28.37 41.43 5.08
CA ASP A 269 29.78 41.15 4.86
C ASP A 269 30.01 39.62 4.99
N THR A 270 30.04 38.91 3.86
CA THR A 270 30.35 37.48 3.80
C THR A 270 31.87 37.27 3.76
N PRO A 271 32.44 36.39 4.60
CA PRO A 271 33.85 36.05 4.53
C PRO A 271 34.17 35.26 3.25
N VAL A 272 35.13 35.76 2.49
CA VAL A 272 35.71 35.13 1.30
C VAL A 272 36.37 33.81 1.69
N VAL A 273 35.82 32.70 1.22
CA VAL A 273 36.48 31.38 1.20
C VAL A 273 37.04 31.18 -0.19
N GLU A 274 38.37 31.20 -0.33
CA GLU A 274 39.08 30.89 -1.57
C GLU A 274 38.96 29.39 -1.87
N LEU A 275 38.26 29.04 -2.95
CA LEU A 275 38.29 27.71 -3.55
C LEU A 275 39.34 27.66 -4.68
N PRO A 276 40.08 26.55 -4.83
CA PRO A 276 41.11 26.41 -5.85
C PRO A 276 40.49 26.25 -7.25
N VAL A 277 41.07 26.97 -8.20
CA VAL A 277 40.77 26.97 -9.63
C VAL A 277 41.20 25.64 -10.25
N GLU A 278 40.24 24.84 -10.70
CA GLU A 278 40.50 23.73 -11.64
C GLU A 278 40.46 24.24 -13.08
N THR A 279 41.49 23.84 -13.83
CA THR A 279 41.77 24.19 -15.22
C THR A 279 40.80 23.53 -16.20
N PRO A 280 40.42 24.18 -17.31
CA PRO A 280 39.54 23.59 -18.32
C PRO A 280 40.27 22.55 -19.18
N VAL A 281 39.63 21.40 -19.35
CA VAL A 281 40.03 20.34 -20.28
C VAL A 281 39.62 20.74 -21.71
N GLU A 282 40.58 20.55 -22.61
CA GLU A 282 40.60 20.92 -24.02
C GLU A 282 39.59 20.11 -24.86
N GLU A 283 38.75 20.84 -25.58
CA GLU A 283 37.74 20.34 -26.54
C GLU A 283 38.44 19.83 -27.82
N VAL A 284 38.34 18.52 -28.09
CA VAL A 284 38.86 17.90 -29.31
C VAL A 284 37.71 17.69 -30.30
N ALA A 285 37.80 18.36 -31.45
CA ALA A 285 36.86 18.30 -32.56
C ALA A 285 36.86 16.92 -33.27
N PRO A 286 35.72 16.47 -33.85
CA PRO A 286 35.68 15.31 -34.72
C PRO A 286 36.12 15.67 -36.15
N SER A 287 37.06 14.89 -36.68
CA SER A 287 37.46 14.92 -38.09
C SER A 287 36.78 13.79 -38.86
N ASP A 288 36.00 14.18 -39.85
CA ASP A 288 35.61 13.40 -41.03
C ASP A 288 36.86 12.93 -41.79
N PRO A 289 36.90 11.70 -42.33
CA PRO A 289 36.89 11.63 -43.79
C PRO A 289 36.14 10.45 -44.42
N SER A 290 35.55 10.78 -45.57
CA SER A 290 35.00 9.97 -46.65
C SER A 290 35.95 8.90 -47.24
N ASP A 291 35.29 7.95 -47.93
CA ASP A 291 35.73 7.16 -49.10
C ASP A 291 36.90 6.17 -48.93
N ASP A 292 36.63 4.86 -49.04
CA ASP A 292 36.87 4.15 -50.32
C ASP A 292 36.38 2.69 -50.31
N VAL A 293 35.87 2.32 -51.48
CA VAL A 293 35.62 1.04 -52.13
C VAL A 293 36.48 -0.14 -51.63
N LEU A 294 35.88 -1.34 -51.47
CA LEU A 294 36.27 -2.56 -52.22
C LEU A 294 35.37 -3.80 -51.95
N ASP A 295 34.92 -4.31 -53.07
CA ASP A 295 34.38 -5.63 -53.42
C ASP A 295 35.33 -6.78 -53.03
N ALA A 296 34.82 -7.84 -52.39
CA ALA A 296 35.37 -9.20 -52.53
C ALA A 296 34.40 -10.29 -52.01
N SER A 297 34.14 -11.22 -52.91
CA SER A 297 33.38 -12.45 -52.82
C SER A 297 34.03 -13.59 -52.01
N LEU A 298 33.18 -14.39 -51.33
CA LEU A 298 33.23 -15.88 -51.15
C LEU A 298 34.38 -16.53 -50.34
N PRO A 299 34.32 -17.84 -49.98
CA PRO A 299 33.21 -18.72 -49.56
C PRO A 299 33.54 -19.59 -48.31
N ALA A 300 32.63 -20.54 -48.03
CA ALA A 300 32.60 -21.61 -47.05
C ALA A 300 33.86 -22.48 -46.86
N GLU A 301 33.97 -23.10 -45.66
CA GLU A 301 34.16 -24.54 -45.37
C GLU A 301 34.98 -24.80 -44.09
N GLU A 302 34.76 -26.00 -43.53
CA GLU A 302 35.52 -26.74 -42.51
C GLU A 302 35.30 -26.37 -41.02
N ALA A 303 34.54 -27.16 -40.26
CA ALA A 303 34.88 -28.47 -39.68
C ALA A 303 35.99 -28.39 -38.64
N PHE A 304 35.62 -28.41 -37.34
CA PHE A 304 36.55 -28.77 -36.27
C PHE A 304 35.85 -29.48 -35.11
N GLU A 305 36.58 -30.43 -34.55
CA GLU A 305 36.19 -31.59 -33.76
C GLU A 305 35.88 -31.25 -32.28
N GLU A 306 34.92 -31.97 -31.68
CA GLU A 306 34.90 -32.32 -30.24
C GLU A 306 36.15 -33.19 -29.89
N PRO A 307 36.57 -33.44 -28.62
CA PRO A 307 35.80 -33.37 -27.36
C PRO A 307 36.56 -32.90 -26.10
N SER A 308 35.85 -32.59 -25.01
CA SER A 308 36.36 -32.84 -23.64
C SER A 308 35.21 -33.06 -22.65
N GLU A 309 35.10 -34.29 -22.16
CA GLU A 309 34.37 -34.63 -20.94
C GLU A 309 34.97 -33.86 -19.75
N VAL A 310 34.19 -32.99 -19.12
CA VAL A 310 34.46 -32.51 -17.77
C VAL A 310 33.45 -33.18 -16.84
N THR A 311 33.95 -34.12 -16.05
CA THR A 311 33.25 -34.70 -14.91
C THR A 311 33.01 -33.61 -13.86
N SER A 312 31.77 -33.14 -13.75
CA SER A 312 31.30 -32.32 -12.64
C SER A 312 31.01 -33.22 -11.43
N GLU A 313 31.77 -33.05 -10.36
CA GLU A 313 31.47 -33.61 -9.04
C GLU A 313 30.16 -33.02 -8.53
N ASN A 314 29.14 -33.86 -8.45
CA ASN A 314 27.85 -33.56 -7.87
C ASN A 314 28.01 -33.52 -6.33
N THR A 315 28.19 -32.33 -5.78
CA THR A 315 28.20 -32.11 -4.33
C THR A 315 26.78 -31.70 -3.93
N GLU A 316 25.99 -32.64 -3.42
CA GLU A 316 24.68 -32.34 -2.85
C GLU A 316 24.84 -31.42 -1.62
N PRO A 317 24.13 -30.29 -1.54
CA PRO A 317 24.17 -29.44 -0.37
C PRO A 317 23.45 -30.12 0.79
N THR A 318 24.18 -30.36 1.87
CA THR A 318 23.64 -30.80 3.17
C THR A 318 22.71 -29.73 3.75
N GLU A 319 21.50 -30.13 4.16
CA GLU A 319 20.43 -29.28 4.73
C GLU A 319 20.89 -28.35 5.87
N SER A 320 22.00 -28.62 6.56
CA SER A 320 22.48 -27.76 7.65
C SER A 320 23.07 -26.42 7.21
N ASN A 321 23.35 -26.23 5.91
CA ASN A 321 23.85 -24.95 5.39
C ASN A 321 22.73 -23.96 5.05
N GLN A 322 21.51 -24.45 4.81
CA GLN A 322 20.35 -23.59 4.53
C GLN A 322 19.94 -22.80 5.78
N GLU A 323 19.88 -23.49 6.92
CA GLU A 323 19.53 -22.90 8.23
C GLU A 323 20.54 -21.85 8.72
N GLN A 324 21.83 -21.99 8.34
CA GLN A 324 22.86 -20.98 8.60
C GLN A 324 22.78 -19.79 7.64
N ALA A 325 22.35 -19.98 6.40
CA ALA A 325 22.14 -18.87 5.47
C ALA A 325 20.95 -18.00 5.93
N ASP A 326 19.85 -18.64 6.35
CA ASP A 326 18.66 -17.95 6.86
C ASP A 326 18.95 -17.18 8.17
N ALA A 327 19.79 -17.74 9.05
CA ALA A 327 20.22 -17.06 10.27
C ALA A 327 21.18 -15.87 10.02
N VAL A 328 21.95 -15.88 8.93
CA VAL A 328 22.81 -14.76 8.54
C VAL A 328 21.99 -13.65 7.88
N ASP A 329 20.97 -14.00 7.09
CA ASP A 329 20.02 -13.03 6.53
C ASP A 329 19.24 -12.29 7.63
N GLU A 330 18.87 -12.99 8.72
CA GLU A 330 18.22 -12.40 9.90
C GLU A 330 19.14 -11.46 10.72
N VAL A 331 20.47 -11.60 10.63
CA VAL A 331 21.43 -10.70 11.29
C VAL A 331 21.83 -9.52 10.38
N MET A 332 21.76 -9.69 9.06
CA MET A 332 22.00 -8.62 8.07
C MET A 332 20.75 -7.77 7.81
N SER A 333 19.58 -8.13 8.34
CA SER A 333 18.33 -7.40 8.13
C SER A 333 18.29 -5.99 8.74
N PHE A 334 19.31 -5.58 9.50
CA PHE A 334 19.37 -4.25 10.12
C PHE A 334 19.91 -3.14 9.22
N ASP A 335 20.54 -3.46 8.10
CA ASP A 335 20.96 -2.46 7.09
C ASP A 335 19.72 -1.99 6.32
N PHE A 336 19.14 -0.86 6.73
CA PHE A 336 17.84 -0.41 6.25
C PHE A 336 17.92 0.20 4.85
N ASN A 337 19.08 0.77 4.49
CA ASN A 337 19.28 1.44 3.20
C ASN A 337 19.89 0.51 2.13
N GLY A 338 20.38 -0.67 2.52
CA GLY A 338 20.93 -1.70 1.65
C GLY A 338 22.33 -1.38 1.11
N ASP A 339 23.11 -0.53 1.78
CA ASP A 339 24.43 -0.10 1.32
C ASP A 339 25.59 -1.02 1.79
N GLY A 340 25.29 -2.01 2.63
CA GLY A 340 26.24 -2.97 3.18
C GLY A 340 27.11 -2.44 4.31
N ILE A 341 26.83 -1.24 4.83
CA ILE A 341 27.58 -0.58 5.90
C ILE A 341 26.63 -0.26 7.05
N PHE A 342 26.83 -0.94 8.18
CA PHE A 342 26.10 -0.66 9.40
C PHE A 342 26.43 0.75 9.94
N ASP A 343 25.55 1.73 9.75
CA ASP A 343 25.74 3.11 10.19
C ASP A 343 24.52 3.72 10.91
N LEU A 344 24.60 5.01 11.25
CA LEU A 344 23.53 5.71 11.99
C LEU A 344 22.26 5.93 11.16
N ALA A 345 22.33 5.84 9.82
CA ALA A 345 21.17 5.89 8.95
C ALA A 345 20.34 4.60 9.05
N ASP A 346 20.97 3.45 9.34
CA ASP A 346 20.28 2.19 9.61
C ASP A 346 19.44 2.21 10.89
N PHE A 347 19.80 3.09 11.83
CA PHE A 347 19.04 3.33 13.06
C PHE A 347 17.95 4.40 12.91
N GLY A 348 17.58 4.76 11.68
CA GLY A 348 16.53 5.74 11.40
C GLY A 348 15.36 5.62 12.39
N LEU A 349 15.27 6.58 13.32
CA LEU A 349 14.24 6.75 14.34
C LEU A 349 14.32 5.92 15.65
N MET A 350 15.49 5.78 16.27
CA MET A 350 15.49 5.71 17.75
C MET A 350 15.31 7.12 18.34
N ASN A 351 14.07 7.50 18.66
CA ASN A 351 13.68 8.60 19.56
C ASN A 351 14.50 9.91 19.44
N ALA A 352 14.18 10.76 18.47
CA ALA A 352 14.42 12.19 18.61
C ALA A 352 13.41 12.82 19.61
N GLN A 353 13.43 12.35 20.86
CA GLN A 353 13.10 13.19 22.01
C GLN A 353 14.42 13.75 22.56
N ALA A 354 15.14 14.49 21.73
CA ALA A 354 16.18 15.40 22.19
C ALA A 354 15.58 16.81 22.14
N SER A 355 15.04 17.21 23.29
CA SER A 355 14.64 18.56 23.66
C SER A 355 15.32 19.68 22.86
N SER A 356 14.55 20.39 22.03
CA SER A 356 14.85 21.75 21.63
C SER A 356 13.89 22.72 22.35
N ASP A 357 13.97 22.74 23.67
CA ASP A 357 13.47 23.87 24.47
C ASP A 357 14.62 24.84 24.69
N ALA A 358 14.78 25.76 23.73
CA ALA A 358 15.38 27.04 24.00
C ALA A 358 14.36 28.09 23.53
N ASN A 359 13.88 28.88 24.50
CA ASN A 359 13.14 30.12 24.34
C ASN A 359 11.59 30.03 24.42
N ALA A 360 11.07 29.84 25.64
CA ALA A 360 9.75 30.35 26.00
C ALA A 360 9.88 31.25 27.23
N THR A 361 9.78 32.55 26.95
CA THR A 361 9.69 33.66 27.88
C THR A 361 8.54 33.43 28.87
N SER A 362 8.87 33.48 30.15
CA SER A 362 7.95 33.50 31.28
C SER A 362 6.90 34.61 31.14
N VAL A 363 5.63 34.23 31.02
CA VAL A 363 4.47 35.10 31.23
C VAL A 363 3.87 34.74 32.58
N GLU A 364 4.01 35.66 33.55
CA GLU A 364 3.33 35.61 34.83
C GLU A 364 1.82 35.78 34.61
N VAL A 365 1.02 34.80 35.03
CA VAL A 365 -0.43 34.94 35.18
C VAL A 365 -0.73 35.10 36.66
N GLU A 366 -1.03 36.33 37.06
CA GLU A 366 -1.67 36.67 38.33
C GLU A 366 -3.01 35.92 38.44
N SER A 367 -3.09 34.96 39.36
CA SER A 367 -4.36 34.37 39.77
C SER A 367 -4.92 35.18 40.93
N ALA A 368 -5.97 35.96 40.63
CA ALA A 368 -6.77 36.65 41.62
C ALA A 368 -7.57 35.64 42.46
N VAL A 369 -7.32 35.68 43.76
CA VAL A 369 -8.05 34.99 44.82
C VAL A 369 -9.43 35.62 44.96
N GLU A 370 -10.49 34.85 44.76
CA GLU A 370 -11.83 35.23 45.25
C GLU A 370 -12.41 34.12 46.13
N HIS A 371 -12.74 34.53 47.36
CA HIS A 371 -13.35 33.76 48.43
C HIS A 371 -14.80 33.38 48.09
N ALA A 372 -15.17 32.12 48.30
CA ALA A 372 -16.55 31.73 48.56
C ALA A 372 -16.60 30.64 49.65
N GLU A 373 -17.42 30.89 50.67
CA GLU A 373 -17.61 30.10 51.88
C GLU A 373 -18.35 28.76 51.64
N PRO A 374 -18.20 27.76 52.53
CA PRO A 374 -18.88 26.46 52.41
C PRO A 374 -20.29 26.48 53.00
N MET A 375 -21.28 26.11 52.18
CA MET A 375 -22.63 25.75 52.63
C MET A 375 -22.71 24.24 52.86
N VAL A 376 -23.06 23.91 54.10
CA VAL A 376 -23.35 22.57 54.61
C VAL A 376 -24.75 22.16 54.17
N SER A 377 -24.90 20.99 53.55
CA SER A 377 -26.14 20.22 53.59
C SER A 377 -25.86 18.73 53.38
N ASP A 378 -26.02 17.97 54.47
CA ASP A 378 -26.25 16.53 54.49
C ASP A 378 -27.58 16.21 53.80
N GLU A 379 -27.62 15.24 52.88
CA GLU A 379 -28.66 14.20 52.88
C GLU A 379 -28.31 13.00 51.99
N HIS A 380 -28.56 11.82 52.56
CA HIS A 380 -28.27 10.48 52.06
C HIS A 380 -28.94 10.14 50.71
N LYS A 381 -28.16 9.54 49.81
CA LYS A 381 -28.64 8.44 48.96
C LYS A 381 -27.51 7.48 48.64
N THR A 382 -27.56 6.29 49.26
CA THR A 382 -26.65 5.18 49.02
C THR A 382 -26.87 4.65 47.60
N ALA A 383 -26.02 5.06 46.67
CA ALA A 383 -25.85 4.41 45.38
C ALA A 383 -24.83 3.28 45.52
N GLU A 384 -25.12 2.14 44.90
CA GLU A 384 -24.18 1.02 44.78
C GLU A 384 -22.91 1.48 44.03
N PRO A 385 -21.71 0.99 44.40
CA PRO A 385 -20.49 1.43 43.74
C PRO A 385 -20.48 0.88 42.31
N GLU A 386 -20.65 1.77 41.33
CA GLU A 386 -20.16 1.53 39.98
C GLU A 386 -18.66 1.26 40.08
N VAL A 387 -18.26 0.06 39.64
CA VAL A 387 -16.85 -0.28 39.45
C VAL A 387 -16.40 0.51 38.23
N GLU A 388 -15.91 1.73 38.46
CA GLU A 388 -15.10 2.44 37.46
C GLU A 388 -13.90 1.53 37.13
N LEU A 389 -13.92 0.95 35.93
CA LEU A 389 -12.75 0.38 35.30
C LEU A 389 -11.81 1.53 34.92
N LEU A 390 -11.19 2.15 35.93
CA LEU A 390 -9.99 2.95 35.75
C LEU A 390 -8.91 1.99 35.26
N ALA A 391 -8.71 1.96 33.94
CA ALA A 391 -7.53 1.34 33.37
C ALA A 391 -6.30 1.91 34.10
N PRO A 392 -5.39 1.08 34.62
CA PRO A 392 -4.24 1.57 35.36
C PRO A 392 -3.32 2.32 34.38
N CYS A 393 -3.47 3.64 34.32
CA CYS A 393 -2.52 4.51 33.64
C CYS A 393 -1.22 4.48 34.46
N ILE A 394 -0.21 3.79 33.95
CA ILE A 394 1.12 3.78 34.58
C ILE A 394 1.76 5.14 34.27
N ALA A 395 1.79 6.04 35.24
CA ALA A 395 2.39 7.36 35.08
C ALA A 395 3.90 7.25 34.85
N ILE A 396 4.42 7.92 33.82
CA ILE A 396 5.86 7.96 33.52
C ILE A 396 6.54 8.94 34.51
N PRO A 397 7.62 8.55 35.19
CA PRO A 397 8.32 9.43 36.13
C PRO A 397 8.97 10.61 35.43
N ALA A 398 9.18 11.70 36.17
CA ALA A 398 9.82 12.91 35.66
C ALA A 398 11.27 12.65 35.22
N ILE A 399 11.68 13.30 34.12
CA ILE A 399 13.03 13.17 33.53
C ILE A 399 14.09 13.58 34.58
N GLY A 400 14.98 12.65 34.92
CA GLY A 400 16.13 12.87 35.82
C GLY A 400 16.09 12.09 37.14
N ASP A 401 14.97 11.46 37.49
CA ASP A 401 14.90 10.57 38.66
C ASP A 401 15.15 9.11 38.25
N VAL A 402 16.43 8.71 38.31
CA VAL A 402 16.87 7.35 37.96
C VAL A 402 16.20 6.29 38.82
N ALA A 403 16.03 6.54 40.12
CA ALA A 403 15.43 5.56 41.03
C ALA A 403 13.94 5.37 40.76
N ALA A 404 13.20 6.46 40.49
CA ALA A 404 11.80 6.36 40.09
C ALA A 404 11.64 5.68 38.72
N THR A 405 12.57 5.91 37.79
CA THR A 405 12.59 5.25 36.48
C THR A 405 12.86 3.74 36.59
N GLU A 406 13.83 3.33 37.41
CA GLU A 406 14.11 1.92 37.67
C GLU A 406 12.92 1.22 38.34
N GLN A 407 12.30 1.86 39.33
CA GLN A 407 11.11 1.32 39.98
C GLN A 407 9.93 1.19 38.99
N TRP A 408 9.74 2.20 38.13
CA TRP A 408 8.70 2.17 37.10
C TRP A 408 8.92 1.03 36.10
N LEU A 409 10.16 0.80 35.65
CA LEU A 409 10.52 -0.32 34.78
C LEU A 409 10.25 -1.67 35.43
N ASP A 410 10.58 -1.82 36.72
CA ASP A 410 10.30 -3.05 37.47
C ASP A 410 8.79 -3.32 37.63
N GLU A 411 8.00 -2.27 37.90
CA GLU A 411 6.54 -2.38 38.00
C GLU A 411 5.89 -2.69 36.65
N PHE A 412 6.36 -2.04 35.58
CA PHE A 412 5.95 -2.32 34.20
C PHE A 412 6.27 -3.77 33.80
N ALA A 413 7.50 -4.25 34.06
CA ALA A 413 7.90 -5.62 33.75
C ALA A 413 7.03 -6.66 34.49
N LYS A 414 6.69 -6.41 35.76
CA LYS A 414 5.77 -7.28 36.52
C LYS A 414 4.36 -7.29 35.94
N ALA A 415 3.82 -6.12 35.57
CA ALA A 415 2.50 -6.02 34.95
C ALA A 415 2.45 -6.73 33.60
N TRP A 416 3.50 -6.56 32.78
CA TRP A 416 3.64 -7.22 31.50
C TRP A 416 3.70 -8.75 31.63
N LEU A 417 4.50 -9.27 32.56
CA LEU A 417 4.59 -10.72 32.80
C LEU A 417 3.23 -11.30 33.24
N ALA A 418 2.52 -10.61 34.12
CA ALA A 418 1.19 -11.04 34.57
C ALA A 418 0.17 -11.08 33.42
N ASP A 419 0.20 -10.10 32.51
CA ASP A 419 -0.68 -10.10 31.34
C ASP A 419 -0.27 -11.13 30.29
N SER A 420 1.03 -11.37 30.10
CA SER A 420 1.55 -12.45 29.25
C SER A 420 1.05 -13.82 29.72
N ASP A 421 1.13 -14.11 31.01
CA ASP A 421 0.61 -15.35 31.59
C ASP A 421 -0.91 -15.46 31.42
N ALA A 422 -1.66 -14.36 31.63
CA ALA A 422 -3.11 -14.33 31.42
C ALA A 422 -3.50 -14.54 29.95
N ARG A 423 -2.68 -14.09 28.99
CA ARG A 423 -2.87 -14.35 27.55
C ARG A 423 -2.53 -15.80 27.19
N ALA A 424 -1.45 -16.35 27.76
CA ALA A 424 -1.09 -17.76 27.58
C ALA A 424 -2.21 -18.69 28.08
N GLN A 425 -2.76 -18.39 29.26
CA GLN A 425 -3.87 -19.15 29.83
C GLN A 425 -5.14 -19.06 28.96
N ARG A 426 -5.48 -17.87 28.44
CA ARG A 426 -6.60 -17.71 27.50
C ARG A 426 -6.43 -18.53 26.22
N ARG A 427 -5.19 -18.65 25.71
CA ARG A 427 -4.88 -19.51 24.55
C ARG A 427 -5.08 -20.99 24.88
N GLU A 428 -4.61 -21.46 26.03
CA GLU A 428 -4.83 -22.84 26.48
C GLU A 428 -6.32 -23.16 26.66
N GLU A 429 -7.09 -22.24 27.25
CA GLU A 429 -8.53 -22.38 27.43
C GLU A 429 -9.30 -22.36 26.10
N SER A 430 -8.82 -21.60 25.10
CA SER A 430 -9.45 -21.54 23.77
C SER A 430 -9.20 -22.77 22.89
N LEU A 431 -8.14 -23.55 23.16
CA LEU A 431 -7.80 -24.78 22.43
C LEU A 431 -8.51 -26.03 22.97
N LEU A 432 -9.28 -25.89 24.06
CA LEU A 432 -9.97 -26.99 24.74
C LEU A 432 -11.44 -27.16 24.31
N PHE A 433 -11.92 -26.40 23.31
CA PHE A 433 -13.30 -26.45 22.81
C PHE A 433 -13.42 -26.92 21.36
#